data_AF-A0A7S1WCU3-F1
#
_entry.id   AF-A0A7S1WCU3-F1
#
_cell.length_a   1.000
_cell.length_b   1.000
_cell.length_c   1.000
_cell.angle_alpha   90.00
_cell.angle_beta   90.00
_cell.angle_gamma   90.00
#
_symmetry.space_group_name_H-M   'P 1'
#
loop_
_entity.id
_entity.type
_entity.pdbx_description
1 polymer ?
#
loop_
_entity_poly.entity_id
_entity_poly.type
_entity_poly.pdbx_seq_one_letter_code
_entity_poly.pdbx_strand_id
1 'polypeptide(L)'
;SAPDLPTDMEEFVWNGRNCAGRLLHKAALLGDVEVAKRILDLEPGELERRFTYQTFFKGKCQEGSGKAVHLAASRGHVPMMEFLLSKGASLTSMVTRDGKDHYDVMHAAVFAEGRNDNIGMVRYLCELKAPIQENSDKIFPLHIAFRVGSLDIIKVLRKEMRKRGITELSQLTTKDTPLLLGIKMGKMTVPDLAKAASHTPLSLRTFIENEPRCITRFLTEIDSKDSQITPWRLAKHLGGADLARVMVRSTEAAMALFDALTDQPEVEHPGWHPLPRRVSFATSDWHIFLRHLVNPRKDMLAHYVEETSWNYNVESFEKSAWHEDFKSPTAGDPVHDVTVRVCCVPNLLVAEFFVGMAQADSDSSLAIFDHNIVSGSIFFVWWNGAWRVDVLHAVAGVW
;
A
#
# COMPACT_ATOMS: atom_id res chain seq x y z
N SER A 1 -9.44 -31.49 44.96
CA SER A 1 -10.11 -32.46 44.07
C SER A 1 -10.73 -31.68 42.94
N ALA A 2 -10.14 -31.76 41.74
CA ALA A 2 -10.79 -31.25 40.54
C ALA A 2 -12.11 -32.03 40.33
N PRO A 3 -13.17 -31.40 39.79
CA PRO A 3 -14.38 -32.13 39.45
C PRO A 3 -14.03 -33.10 38.31
N ASP A 4 -14.39 -34.37 38.50
CA ASP A 4 -14.18 -35.45 37.52
C ASP A 4 -14.84 -35.07 36.18
N LEU A 5 -14.02 -34.90 35.14
CA LEU A 5 -14.50 -34.75 33.77
C LEU A 5 -15.20 -36.06 33.34
N PRO A 6 -16.34 -35.99 32.62
CA PRO A 6 -16.95 -37.18 32.03
C PRO A 6 -15.95 -37.88 31.08
N THR A 7 -15.96 -39.20 31.10
CA THR A 7 -14.99 -40.14 30.49
C THR A 7 -14.85 -40.06 28.95
N ASP A 8 -15.54 -39.13 28.28
CA ASP A 8 -15.55 -38.90 26.84
C ASP A 8 -14.89 -37.57 26.41
N MET A 9 -14.35 -36.80 27.37
CA MET A 9 -13.68 -35.52 27.13
C MET A 9 -12.18 -35.69 26.89
N GLU A 10 -11.73 -35.27 25.71
CA GLU A 10 -10.34 -35.27 25.27
C GLU A 10 -9.74 -33.87 25.37
N GLU A 11 -8.58 -33.77 26.01
CA GLU A 11 -7.79 -32.55 26.05
C GLU A 11 -6.83 -32.50 24.85
N PHE A 12 -6.76 -31.33 24.20
CA PHE A 12 -5.83 -31.09 23.10
C PHE A 12 -5.39 -29.64 23.03
N VAL A 13 -4.30 -29.39 22.29
CA VAL A 13 -3.74 -28.03 22.15
C VAL A 13 -4.05 -27.45 20.78
N TRP A 14 -4.74 -26.31 20.76
CA TRP A 14 -5.03 -25.54 19.54
C TRP A 14 -4.49 -24.13 19.66
N ASN A 15 -3.59 -23.75 18.74
CA ASN A 15 -2.94 -22.43 18.71
C ASN A 15 -2.31 -22.02 20.06
N GLY A 16 -1.71 -23.00 20.75
CA GLY A 16 -1.06 -22.80 22.06
C GLY A 16 -2.03 -22.71 23.25
N ARG A 17 -3.32 -23.04 23.04
CA ARG A 17 -4.36 -23.00 24.08
C ARG A 17 -4.79 -24.43 24.40
N ASN A 18 -5.01 -24.69 25.69
CA ASN A 18 -5.61 -25.94 26.12
C ASN A 18 -7.11 -25.90 25.79
N CYS A 19 -7.55 -26.92 25.08
CA CYS A 19 -8.92 -27.10 24.64
C CYS A 19 -9.46 -28.41 25.22
N ALA A 20 -10.73 -28.40 25.60
CA ALA A 20 -11.47 -29.58 26.01
C ALA A 20 -12.56 -29.85 24.98
N GLY A 21 -12.59 -31.05 24.42
CA GLY A 21 -13.58 -31.45 23.44
C GLY A 21 -13.76 -32.95 23.41
N ARG A 22 -14.23 -33.47 22.29
CA ARG A 22 -14.47 -34.92 22.07
C ARG A 22 -13.52 -35.50 21.05
N LEU A 23 -13.55 -36.83 20.89
CA LEU A 23 -12.71 -37.56 19.93
C LEU A 23 -12.80 -37.01 18.50
N LEU A 24 -13.98 -36.57 18.04
CA LEU A 24 -14.14 -35.95 16.72
C LEU A 24 -13.30 -34.68 16.57
N HIS A 25 -13.20 -33.87 17.63
CA HIS A 25 -12.42 -32.64 17.62
C HIS A 25 -10.92 -32.93 17.50
N LYS A 26 -10.44 -33.94 18.24
CA LYS A 26 -9.04 -34.41 18.15
C LYS A 26 -8.75 -35.01 16.77
N ALA A 27 -9.65 -35.82 16.21
CA ALA A 27 -9.53 -36.35 14.86
C ALA A 27 -9.48 -35.23 13.81
N ALA A 28 -10.35 -34.23 13.90
CA ALA A 28 -10.37 -33.07 13.01
C ALA A 28 -9.10 -32.21 13.13
N LEU A 29 -8.50 -32.10 14.31
CA LEU A 29 -7.23 -31.40 14.55
C LEU A 29 -6.04 -32.13 13.90
N LEU A 30 -6.04 -33.46 13.95
CA LEU A 30 -4.99 -34.31 13.40
C LEU A 30 -5.17 -34.58 11.89
N GLY A 31 -6.39 -34.43 11.37
CA GLY A 31 -6.73 -34.70 9.98
C GLY A 31 -7.07 -36.17 9.71
N ASP A 32 -7.39 -36.94 10.75
CA ASP A 32 -7.69 -38.38 10.62
C ASP A 32 -9.14 -38.61 10.18
N VAL A 33 -9.33 -38.66 8.85
CA VAL A 33 -10.64 -38.83 8.21
C VAL A 33 -11.26 -40.18 8.53
N GLU A 34 -10.45 -41.24 8.70
CA GLU A 34 -10.97 -42.59 8.97
C GLU A 34 -11.57 -42.68 10.37
N VAL A 35 -10.89 -42.12 11.37
CA VAL A 35 -11.42 -42.04 12.73
C VAL A 35 -12.67 -41.15 12.77
N ALA A 36 -12.65 -40.01 12.08
CA ALA A 36 -13.82 -39.13 12.01
C ALA A 36 -15.03 -39.83 11.34
N LYS A 37 -14.81 -40.65 10.32
CA LYS A 37 -15.84 -41.50 9.70
C LYS A 37 -16.47 -42.45 10.69
N ARG A 38 -15.64 -43.25 11.38
CA ARG A 38 -16.11 -44.22 12.39
C ARG A 38 -16.93 -43.55 13.50
N ILE A 39 -16.48 -42.37 13.97
CA ILE A 39 -17.18 -41.62 15.01
C ILE A 39 -18.55 -41.14 14.53
N LEU A 40 -18.62 -40.51 13.35
CA LEU A 40 -19.90 -39.97 12.84
C LEU A 40 -20.87 -41.04 12.35
N ASP A 41 -20.38 -42.22 11.98
CA ASP A 41 -21.24 -43.36 11.64
C ASP A 41 -21.87 -44.00 12.91
N LEU A 42 -21.20 -43.91 14.06
CA LEU A 42 -21.75 -44.33 15.37
C LEU A 42 -22.64 -43.27 16.01
N GLU A 43 -22.17 -42.01 16.03
CA GLU A 43 -22.84 -40.89 16.67
C GLU A 43 -22.87 -39.66 15.74
N PRO A 44 -23.90 -39.52 14.89
CA PRO A 44 -24.01 -38.36 13.99
C PRO A 44 -24.19 -37.03 14.75
N GLY A 45 -24.69 -37.07 16.00
CA GLY A 45 -24.85 -35.90 16.86
C GLY A 45 -23.53 -35.23 17.28
N GLU A 46 -22.39 -35.91 17.14
CA GLU A 46 -21.05 -35.36 17.41
C GLU A 46 -20.70 -34.18 16.51
N LEU A 47 -21.27 -34.12 15.30
CA LEU A 47 -20.93 -33.11 14.29
C LEU A 47 -21.16 -31.68 14.77
N GLU A 48 -22.26 -31.47 15.50
CA GLU A 48 -22.71 -30.17 15.98
C GLU A 48 -22.15 -29.80 17.36
N ARG A 49 -21.52 -30.77 18.05
CA ARG A 49 -20.92 -30.54 19.37
C ARG A 49 -19.77 -29.54 19.26
N ARG A 50 -19.55 -28.83 20.37
CA ARG A 50 -18.56 -27.76 20.46
C ARG A 50 -17.45 -28.14 21.44
N PHE A 51 -16.21 -27.85 21.11
CA PHE A 51 -15.09 -27.84 22.05
C PHE A 51 -14.98 -26.46 22.70
N THR A 52 -14.42 -26.40 23.89
CA THR A 52 -14.19 -25.15 24.65
C THR A 52 -12.71 -24.94 24.89
N TYR A 53 -12.30 -23.68 25.04
CA TYR A 53 -10.94 -23.29 25.37
C TYR A 53 -10.92 -21.96 26.12
N GLN A 54 -9.91 -21.75 26.95
CA GLN A 54 -9.77 -20.49 27.69
C GLN A 54 -8.61 -19.67 27.11
N THR A 55 -8.80 -18.35 27.06
CA THR A 55 -7.76 -17.41 26.67
C THR A 55 -7.71 -16.24 27.63
N PHE A 56 -6.51 -15.73 27.89
CA PHE A 56 -6.32 -14.51 28.68
C PHE A 56 -6.00 -13.36 27.74
N PHE A 57 -6.89 -12.37 27.67
CA PHE A 57 -6.68 -11.15 26.89
C PHE A 57 -6.83 -9.92 27.79
N LYS A 58 -5.79 -9.08 27.88
CA LYS A 58 -5.75 -7.89 28.75
C LYS A 58 -6.14 -8.18 30.21
N GLY A 59 -5.68 -9.31 30.75
CA GLY A 59 -5.96 -9.72 32.13
C GLY A 59 -7.37 -10.28 32.39
N LYS A 60 -8.21 -10.43 31.35
CA LYS A 60 -9.53 -11.06 31.45
C LYS A 60 -9.49 -12.46 30.86
N CYS A 61 -10.02 -13.43 31.60
CA CYS A 61 -10.29 -14.77 31.07
C CYS A 61 -11.49 -14.69 30.14
N GLN A 62 -11.34 -15.22 28.93
CA GLN A 62 -12.37 -15.32 27.91
C GLN A 62 -12.55 -16.78 27.54
N GLU A 63 -13.80 -17.22 27.50
CA GLU A 63 -14.15 -18.59 27.11
C GLU A 63 -14.50 -18.63 25.63
N GLY A 64 -13.71 -19.36 24.86
CA GLY A 64 -13.95 -19.61 23.46
C GLY A 64 -14.59 -20.97 23.23
N SER A 65 -15.45 -21.09 22.21
CA SER A 65 -15.93 -22.40 21.77
C SER A 65 -15.98 -22.52 20.26
N GLY A 66 -15.71 -23.70 19.71
CA GLY A 66 -15.77 -23.96 18.27
C GLY A 66 -16.25 -25.37 17.97
N LYS A 67 -16.49 -25.66 16.69
CA LYS A 67 -16.79 -27.00 16.16
C LYS A 67 -15.60 -27.59 15.40
N ALA A 68 -15.65 -28.91 15.13
CA ALA A 68 -14.65 -29.66 14.36
C ALA A 68 -14.23 -28.98 13.03
N VAL A 69 -15.15 -28.33 12.32
CA VAL A 69 -14.85 -27.61 11.06
C VAL A 69 -13.81 -26.49 11.22
N HIS A 70 -13.80 -25.78 12.35
CA HIS A 70 -12.82 -24.70 12.55
C HIS A 70 -11.43 -25.27 12.83
N LEU A 71 -11.33 -26.46 13.43
CA LEU A 71 -10.06 -27.15 13.65
C LEU A 71 -9.50 -27.64 12.31
N ALA A 72 -10.35 -28.26 11.48
CA ALA A 72 -9.97 -28.70 10.14
C ALA A 72 -9.51 -27.52 9.27
N ALA A 73 -10.26 -26.41 9.27
CA ALA A 73 -9.90 -25.17 8.58
C ALA A 73 -8.57 -24.61 9.07
N SER A 74 -8.42 -24.44 10.39
CA SER A 74 -7.22 -23.86 11.03
C SER A 74 -5.97 -24.72 10.86
N ARG A 75 -6.09 -25.97 10.43
CA ARG A 75 -4.98 -26.88 10.19
C ARG A 75 -4.83 -27.24 8.72
N GLY A 76 -5.54 -26.57 7.80
CA GLY A 76 -5.41 -26.82 6.37
C GLY A 76 -5.78 -28.23 5.92
N HIS A 77 -6.58 -28.99 6.70
CA HIS A 77 -6.92 -30.38 6.40
C HIS A 77 -8.08 -30.46 5.39
N VAL A 78 -7.80 -30.27 4.11
CA VAL A 78 -8.83 -30.25 3.05
C VAL A 78 -9.67 -31.53 2.99
N PRO A 79 -9.09 -32.75 3.03
CA PRO A 79 -9.90 -33.99 3.01
C PRO A 79 -10.82 -34.14 4.23
N MET A 80 -10.39 -33.64 5.39
CA MET A 80 -11.22 -33.60 6.59
C MET A 80 -12.37 -32.60 6.43
N MET A 81 -12.09 -31.42 5.87
CA MET A 81 -13.12 -30.42 5.59
C MET A 81 -14.16 -30.96 4.60
N GLU A 82 -13.73 -31.55 3.48
CA GLU A 82 -14.62 -32.23 2.52
C GLU A 82 -15.53 -33.24 3.20
N PHE A 83 -14.95 -34.09 4.07
CA PHE A 83 -15.70 -35.09 4.81
C PHE A 83 -16.73 -34.46 5.76
N LEU A 84 -16.33 -33.48 6.58
CA LEU A 84 -17.24 -32.81 7.52
C LEU A 84 -18.39 -32.11 6.79
N LEU A 85 -18.12 -31.46 5.66
CA LEU A 85 -19.14 -30.83 4.82
C LEU A 85 -20.09 -31.86 4.20
N SER A 86 -19.57 -33.01 3.75
CA SER A 86 -20.40 -34.11 3.20
C SER A 86 -21.38 -34.67 4.24
N LYS A 87 -21.04 -34.58 5.53
CA LYS A 87 -21.90 -35.00 6.65
C LYS A 87 -22.84 -33.89 7.14
N GLY A 88 -22.83 -32.70 6.54
CA GLY A 88 -23.77 -31.61 6.82
C GLY A 88 -23.22 -30.48 7.70
N ALA A 89 -21.91 -30.40 7.92
CA ALA A 89 -21.35 -29.30 8.69
C ALA A 89 -21.50 -27.96 7.96
N SER A 90 -21.79 -26.89 8.70
CA SER A 90 -22.00 -25.56 8.12
C SER A 90 -20.69 -24.80 7.91
N LEU A 91 -20.51 -24.25 6.69
CA LEU A 91 -19.44 -23.30 6.34
C LEU A 91 -19.58 -21.94 7.04
N THR A 92 -20.80 -21.59 7.47
CA THR A 92 -21.09 -20.35 8.21
C THR A 92 -21.02 -20.56 9.72
N SER A 93 -20.53 -21.72 10.17
CA SER A 93 -20.33 -21.96 11.59
C SER A 93 -19.37 -20.92 12.18
N MET A 94 -19.74 -20.42 13.37
CA MET A 94 -18.98 -19.42 14.11
C MET A 94 -18.29 -20.04 15.32
N VAL A 95 -17.05 -19.65 15.55
CA VAL A 95 -16.39 -19.74 16.86
C VAL A 95 -16.98 -18.65 17.74
N THR A 96 -17.30 -18.97 19.00
CA THR A 96 -17.77 -17.99 19.98
C THR A 96 -16.66 -17.56 20.93
N ARG A 97 -16.81 -16.36 21.49
CA ARG A 97 -16.03 -15.80 22.59
C ARG A 97 -17.00 -15.21 23.61
N ASP A 98 -16.95 -15.67 24.85
CA ASP A 98 -17.87 -15.32 25.93
C ASP A 98 -19.35 -15.48 25.53
N GLY A 99 -19.65 -16.61 24.85
CA GLY A 99 -21.00 -16.94 24.39
C GLY A 99 -21.49 -16.17 23.16
N LYS A 100 -20.68 -15.27 22.58
CA LYS A 100 -21.05 -14.48 21.38
C LYS A 100 -20.25 -14.92 20.17
N ASP A 101 -20.87 -14.90 19.00
CA ASP A 101 -20.18 -15.18 17.74
C ASP A 101 -18.98 -14.26 17.55
N HIS A 102 -17.84 -14.84 17.19
CA HIS A 102 -16.56 -14.14 17.10
C HIS A 102 -16.01 -14.18 15.67
N TYR A 103 -15.70 -15.35 15.11
CA TYR A 103 -15.20 -15.50 13.75
C TYR A 103 -15.62 -16.81 13.08
N ASP A 104 -15.63 -16.84 11.75
CA ASP A 104 -16.11 -17.96 10.93
C ASP A 104 -14.99 -18.95 10.51
N VAL A 105 -15.37 -19.95 9.71
CA VAL A 105 -14.45 -20.95 9.12
C VAL A 105 -13.37 -20.33 8.24
N MET A 106 -13.67 -19.28 7.46
CA MET A 106 -12.70 -18.60 6.60
C MET A 106 -11.62 -17.89 7.43
N HIS A 107 -12.01 -17.20 8.51
CA HIS A 107 -11.05 -16.58 9.43
C HIS A 107 -10.16 -17.63 10.12
N ALA A 108 -10.74 -18.78 10.49
CA ALA A 108 -9.98 -19.89 11.07
C ALA A 108 -8.92 -20.42 10.10
N ALA A 109 -9.26 -20.60 8.82
CA ALA A 109 -8.32 -21.04 7.78
C ALA A 109 -7.17 -20.06 7.56
N VAL A 110 -7.45 -18.75 7.55
CA VAL A 110 -6.44 -17.72 7.28
C VAL A 110 -5.52 -17.45 8.49
N PHE A 111 -6.02 -17.65 9.71
CA PHE A 111 -5.21 -17.43 10.93
C PHE A 111 -4.08 -18.45 11.11
N ALA A 112 -4.15 -19.60 10.45
CA ALA A 112 -3.25 -20.73 10.65
C ALA A 112 -1.77 -20.35 10.47
N GLU A 113 -1.03 -20.20 11.58
CA GLU A 113 0.42 -20.04 11.56
C GLU A 113 1.08 -21.38 11.24
N GLY A 114 1.59 -21.53 10.01
CA GLY A 114 2.65 -22.48 9.66
C GLY A 114 2.32 -23.98 9.82
N ARG A 115 1.07 -24.40 9.63
CA ARG A 115 0.65 -25.81 9.73
C ARG A 115 -0.16 -26.23 8.51
N ASN A 116 0.40 -27.13 7.69
CA ASN A 116 -0.17 -27.75 6.48
C ASN A 116 -0.57 -26.79 5.34
N ASP A 117 -1.36 -27.27 4.36
CA ASP A 117 -1.77 -26.56 3.14
C ASP A 117 -2.90 -25.54 3.38
N ASN A 118 -2.59 -24.46 4.09
CA ASN A 118 -3.53 -23.37 4.37
C ASN A 118 -4.01 -22.68 3.08
N ILE A 119 -3.16 -22.61 2.06
CA ILE A 119 -3.50 -21.96 0.79
C ILE A 119 -4.51 -22.83 0.03
N GLY A 120 -4.31 -24.15 0.01
CA GLY A 120 -5.28 -25.12 -0.51
C GLY A 120 -6.62 -25.02 0.21
N MET A 121 -6.62 -24.93 1.55
CA MET A 121 -7.85 -24.74 2.32
C MET A 121 -8.57 -23.44 1.96
N VAL A 122 -7.86 -22.29 1.88
CA VAL A 122 -8.49 -21.02 1.50
C VAL A 122 -9.04 -21.08 0.07
N ARG A 123 -8.32 -21.68 -0.88
CA ARG A 123 -8.81 -21.90 -2.25
C ARG A 123 -10.07 -22.75 -2.26
N TYR A 124 -10.07 -23.86 -1.54
CA TYR A 124 -11.21 -24.76 -1.41
C TYR A 124 -12.44 -24.06 -0.81
N LEU A 125 -12.26 -23.30 0.27
CA LEU A 125 -13.36 -22.50 0.85
C LEU A 125 -13.87 -21.42 -0.12
N CYS A 126 -12.99 -20.81 -0.92
CA CYS A 126 -13.38 -19.87 -1.95
C CYS A 126 -14.19 -20.53 -3.08
N GLU A 127 -13.83 -21.75 -3.50
CA GLU A 127 -14.57 -22.56 -4.49
C GLU A 127 -15.97 -22.91 -4.00
N LEU A 128 -16.09 -23.25 -2.71
CA LEU A 128 -17.36 -23.50 -2.03
C LEU A 128 -18.20 -22.23 -1.76
N LYS A 129 -17.75 -21.06 -2.24
CA LYS A 129 -18.40 -19.76 -2.02
C LYS A 129 -18.60 -19.42 -0.54
N ALA A 130 -17.71 -19.89 0.35
CA ALA A 130 -17.74 -19.51 1.76
C ALA A 130 -17.72 -17.97 1.90
N PRO A 131 -18.45 -17.39 2.86
CA PRO A 131 -18.56 -15.94 3.00
C PRO A 131 -17.19 -15.32 3.30
N ILE A 132 -16.93 -14.15 2.69
CA ILE A 132 -15.76 -13.32 2.98
C ILE A 132 -16.32 -12.03 3.59
N GLN A 133 -16.52 -12.04 4.90
CA GLN A 133 -17.17 -10.97 5.65
C GLN A 133 -16.36 -10.61 6.89
N GLU A 134 -16.76 -9.54 7.57
CA GLU A 134 -16.15 -9.13 8.83
C GLU A 134 -16.56 -10.05 9.98
N ASN A 135 -15.64 -10.23 10.93
CA ASN A 135 -15.90 -10.90 12.20
C ASN A 135 -16.47 -9.92 13.25
N SER A 136 -16.69 -10.38 14.49
CA SER A 136 -17.26 -9.53 15.56
C SER A 136 -16.44 -8.29 15.89
N ASP A 137 -15.12 -8.35 15.65
CA ASP A 137 -14.16 -7.28 15.91
C ASP A 137 -13.95 -6.39 14.65
N LYS A 138 -14.83 -6.52 13.64
CA LYS A 138 -14.78 -5.81 12.35
C LYS A 138 -13.53 -6.14 11.51
N ILE A 139 -12.93 -7.29 11.76
CA ILE A 139 -11.74 -7.78 11.05
C ILE A 139 -12.19 -8.69 9.90
N PHE A 140 -11.75 -8.41 8.67
CA PHE A 140 -11.89 -9.31 7.53
C PHE A 140 -10.78 -10.37 7.48
N PRO A 141 -10.98 -11.50 6.77
CA PRO A 141 -9.94 -12.50 6.52
C PRO A 141 -8.67 -11.88 5.90
N LEU A 142 -8.82 -10.85 5.04
CA LEU A 142 -7.68 -10.14 4.43
C LEU A 142 -6.76 -9.48 5.48
N HIS A 143 -7.32 -8.88 6.54
CA HIS A 143 -6.52 -8.32 7.64
C HIS A 143 -5.71 -9.42 8.33
N ILE A 144 -6.31 -10.59 8.56
CA ILE A 144 -5.61 -11.72 9.16
C ILE A 144 -4.48 -12.21 8.24
N ALA A 145 -4.70 -12.24 6.92
CA ALA A 145 -3.66 -12.65 5.96
C ALA A 145 -2.42 -11.73 6.02
N PHE A 146 -2.61 -10.42 6.13
CA PHE A 146 -1.53 -9.46 6.35
C PHE A 146 -0.86 -9.62 7.71
N ARG A 147 -1.64 -9.90 8.77
CA ARG A 147 -1.11 -10.17 10.12
C ARG A 147 -0.26 -11.43 10.18
N VAL A 148 -0.62 -12.46 9.42
CA VAL A 148 0.17 -13.71 9.31
C VAL A 148 1.37 -13.51 8.39
N GLY A 149 1.25 -12.63 7.39
CA GLY A 149 2.31 -12.31 6.43
C GLY A 149 2.33 -13.24 5.21
N SER A 150 1.20 -13.86 4.85
CA SER A 150 1.13 -14.80 3.73
C SER A 150 0.72 -14.10 2.43
N LEU A 151 1.71 -13.82 1.56
CA LEU A 151 1.48 -13.17 0.25
C LEU A 151 0.49 -13.96 -0.63
N ASP A 152 0.57 -15.29 -0.63
CA ASP A 152 -0.27 -16.12 -1.48
C ASP A 152 -1.73 -16.10 -1.06
N ILE A 153 -2.00 -16.14 0.25
CA ILE A 153 -3.38 -16.02 0.77
C ILE A 153 -3.93 -14.63 0.44
N ILE A 154 -3.13 -13.56 0.58
CA ILE A 154 -3.53 -12.19 0.22
C ILE A 154 -3.96 -12.13 -1.26
N LYS A 155 -3.16 -12.73 -2.16
CA LYS A 155 -3.47 -12.76 -3.61
C LYS A 155 -4.76 -13.52 -3.91
N VAL A 156 -4.95 -14.69 -3.30
CA VAL A 156 -6.17 -15.51 -3.50
C VAL A 156 -7.40 -14.75 -3.00
N LEU A 157 -7.37 -14.23 -1.77
CA LEU A 157 -8.49 -13.50 -1.18
C LEU A 157 -8.83 -12.26 -1.99
N ARG A 158 -7.83 -11.44 -2.37
CA ARG A 158 -8.08 -10.23 -3.18
C ARG A 158 -8.70 -10.56 -4.53
N LYS A 159 -8.22 -11.62 -5.20
CA LYS A 159 -8.78 -12.08 -6.48
C LYS A 159 -10.26 -12.47 -6.32
N GLU A 160 -10.58 -13.23 -5.28
CA GLU A 160 -11.95 -13.68 -5.00
C GLU A 160 -12.86 -12.55 -4.54
N MET A 161 -12.37 -11.61 -3.72
CA MET A 161 -13.11 -10.41 -3.34
C MET A 161 -13.46 -9.56 -4.56
N ARG A 162 -12.50 -9.35 -5.48
CA ARG A 162 -12.75 -8.61 -6.74
C ARG A 162 -13.81 -9.31 -7.61
N LYS A 163 -13.72 -10.64 -7.77
CA LYS A 163 -14.72 -11.42 -8.52
C LYS A 163 -16.14 -11.29 -7.93
N ARG A 164 -16.25 -11.17 -6.61
CA ARG A 164 -17.52 -11.05 -5.89
C ARG A 164 -18.00 -9.60 -5.74
N GLY A 165 -17.28 -8.62 -6.28
CA GLY A 165 -17.61 -7.20 -6.16
C GLY A 165 -17.40 -6.63 -4.75
N ILE A 166 -16.63 -7.30 -3.89
CA ILE A 166 -16.33 -6.85 -2.54
C ILE A 166 -15.21 -5.80 -2.64
N THR A 167 -15.54 -4.53 -2.42
CA THR A 167 -14.57 -3.42 -2.46
C THR A 167 -13.72 -3.37 -1.19
N GLU A 168 -12.39 -3.25 -1.33
CA GLU A 168 -11.47 -3.05 -0.20
C GLU A 168 -11.77 -1.75 0.57
N LEU A 169 -12.33 -0.73 -0.10
CA LEU A 169 -12.53 0.62 0.42
C LEU A 169 -13.71 0.76 1.40
N SER A 170 -14.73 -0.10 1.31
CA SER A 170 -15.88 -0.08 2.24
C SER A 170 -15.54 -0.66 3.63
N GLN A 171 -14.29 -1.09 3.83
CA GLN A 171 -13.85 -1.94 4.95
C GLN A 171 -12.95 -1.17 5.95
N LEU A 172 -12.91 0.16 5.86
CA LEU A 172 -12.20 1.10 6.74
C LEU A 172 -12.82 1.23 8.15
N THR A 173 -13.64 0.27 8.58
CA THR A 173 -14.37 0.33 9.87
C THR A 173 -13.49 -0.03 11.07
N THR A 174 -12.23 -0.43 10.85
CA THR A 174 -11.23 -0.58 11.92
C THR A 174 -10.14 0.49 11.81
N LYS A 175 -9.54 0.83 12.95
CA LYS A 175 -8.47 1.83 13.07
C LYS A 175 -7.24 1.57 12.18
N ASP A 176 -7.08 0.37 11.63
CA ASP A 176 -5.91 -0.02 10.82
C ASP A 176 -6.33 -0.72 9.52
N THR A 177 -5.81 -0.25 8.37
CA THR A 177 -5.98 -0.95 7.08
C THR A 177 -5.26 -2.31 7.10
N PRO A 178 -5.66 -3.29 6.26
CA PRO A 178 -4.96 -4.57 6.18
C PRO A 178 -3.46 -4.40 5.92
N LEU A 179 -3.09 -3.47 5.02
CA LEU A 179 -1.70 -3.16 4.71
C LEU A 179 -0.95 -2.58 5.92
N LEU A 180 -1.56 -1.64 6.65
CA LEU A 180 -0.97 -1.06 7.85
C LEU A 180 -0.74 -2.13 8.93
N LEU A 181 -1.68 -3.07 9.08
CA LEU A 181 -1.51 -4.19 10.00
C LEU A 181 -0.33 -5.09 9.59
N GLY A 182 -0.15 -5.34 8.29
CA GLY A 182 1.01 -6.08 7.77
C GLY A 182 2.34 -5.39 8.09
N ILE A 183 2.39 -4.06 7.92
CA ILE A 183 3.58 -3.26 8.28
C ILE A 183 3.86 -3.35 9.78
N LYS A 184 2.85 -3.13 10.64
CA LYS A 184 3.00 -3.18 12.10
C LYS A 184 3.48 -4.54 12.61
N MET A 185 3.10 -5.62 11.94
CA MET A 185 3.46 -6.98 12.34
C MET A 185 4.87 -7.39 11.89
N GLY A 186 5.39 -6.76 10.83
CA GLY A 186 6.77 -6.98 10.36
C GLY A 186 7.07 -8.42 9.88
N LYS A 187 6.03 -9.22 9.57
CA LYS A 187 6.19 -10.62 9.16
C LYS A 187 6.48 -10.81 7.66
N MET A 188 6.31 -9.76 6.85
CA MET A 188 6.54 -9.80 5.39
C MET A 188 7.82 -9.05 5.03
N THR A 189 8.51 -9.51 3.99
CA THR A 189 9.64 -8.78 3.42
C THR A 189 9.15 -7.54 2.67
N VAL A 190 10.02 -6.52 2.53
CA VAL A 190 9.71 -5.28 1.77
C VAL A 190 9.19 -5.58 0.35
N PRO A 191 9.80 -6.49 -0.44
CA PRO A 191 9.28 -6.85 -1.77
C PRO A 191 7.91 -7.52 -1.72
N ASP A 192 7.68 -8.42 -0.78
CA ASP A 192 6.40 -9.13 -0.67
C ASP A 192 5.28 -8.19 -0.23
N LEU A 193 5.59 -7.27 0.69
CA LEU A 193 4.66 -6.25 1.15
C LEU A 193 4.28 -5.28 0.02
N ALA A 194 5.25 -4.85 -0.78
CA ALA A 194 5.01 -4.01 -1.96
C ALA A 194 4.12 -4.73 -3.00
N LYS A 195 4.33 -6.04 -3.22
CA LYS A 195 3.48 -6.87 -4.09
C LYS A 195 2.10 -7.15 -3.50
N ALA A 196 1.98 -7.16 -2.18
CA ALA A 196 0.73 -7.39 -1.46
C ALA A 196 -0.16 -6.16 -1.36
N ALA A 197 0.39 -4.94 -1.48
CA ALA A 197 -0.41 -3.72 -1.47
C ALA A 197 -1.36 -3.65 -2.67
N SER A 198 -2.51 -3.00 -2.49
CA SER A 198 -3.37 -2.63 -3.62
C SER A 198 -2.87 -1.33 -4.24
N HIS A 199 -2.99 -1.20 -5.56
CA HIS A 199 -2.56 -0.01 -6.32
C HIS A 199 -3.55 1.15 -6.09
N THR A 200 -3.55 1.72 -4.89
CA THR A 200 -4.44 2.83 -4.50
C THR A 200 -3.66 3.98 -3.86
N PRO A 201 -4.17 5.23 -3.91
CA PRO A 201 -3.55 6.37 -3.23
C PRO A 201 -3.37 6.12 -1.73
N LEU A 202 -4.33 5.43 -1.10
CA LEU A 202 -4.28 5.09 0.32
C LEU A 202 -3.11 4.15 0.66
N SER A 203 -2.85 3.15 -0.19
CA SER A 203 -1.70 2.26 -0.02
C SER A 203 -0.38 3.02 -0.10
N LEU A 204 -0.24 3.92 -1.09
CA LEU A 204 0.95 4.75 -1.23
C LEU A 204 1.17 5.63 0.00
N ARG A 205 0.10 6.28 0.49
CA ARG A 205 0.16 7.08 1.73
C ARG A 205 0.56 6.25 2.94
N THR A 206 0.04 5.04 3.06
CA THR A 206 0.40 4.10 4.13
C THR A 206 1.91 3.79 4.10
N PHE A 207 2.49 3.60 2.91
CA PHE A 207 3.94 3.40 2.76
C PHE A 207 4.74 4.64 3.10
N ILE A 208 4.33 5.82 2.63
CA ILE A 208 5.00 7.09 2.97
C ILE A 208 5.08 7.30 4.49
N GLU A 209 3.97 7.05 5.18
CA GLU A 209 3.87 7.28 6.63
C GLU A 209 4.62 6.21 7.44
N ASN A 210 4.59 4.95 7.02
CA ASN A 210 5.05 3.84 7.87
C ASN A 210 6.31 3.14 7.33
N GLU A 211 6.41 2.86 6.03
CA GLU A 211 7.51 2.06 5.44
C GLU A 211 7.87 2.55 4.02
N PRO A 212 8.71 3.59 3.87
CA PRO A 212 9.01 4.21 2.58
C PRO A 212 9.85 3.33 1.66
N ARG A 213 10.57 2.34 2.18
CA ARG A 213 11.39 1.41 1.37
C ARG A 213 10.56 0.57 0.39
N CYS A 214 9.28 0.38 0.68
CA CYS A 214 8.37 -0.33 -0.23
C CYS A 214 7.99 0.50 -1.48
N ILE A 215 8.17 1.83 -1.45
CA ILE A 215 7.68 2.74 -2.50
C ILE A 215 8.32 2.42 -3.85
N THR A 216 9.64 2.28 -3.91
CA THR A 216 10.35 1.98 -5.16
C THR A 216 9.78 0.73 -5.83
N ARG A 217 9.64 -0.36 -5.07
CA ARG A 217 9.10 -1.61 -5.62
C ARG A 217 7.61 -1.50 -5.96
N PHE A 218 6.83 -0.82 -5.12
CA PHE A 218 5.41 -0.60 -5.36
C PHE A 218 5.16 0.15 -6.68
N LEU A 219 5.94 1.20 -6.96
CA LEU A 219 5.86 1.97 -8.19
C LEU A 219 6.27 1.14 -9.43
N THR A 220 7.36 0.35 -9.33
CA THR A 220 7.75 -0.53 -10.45
C THR A 220 6.69 -1.58 -10.80
N GLU A 221 5.93 -2.06 -9.82
CA GLU A 221 4.88 -3.05 -10.08
C GLU A 221 3.64 -2.41 -10.73
N ILE A 222 3.33 -1.14 -10.44
CA ILE A 222 2.25 -0.39 -11.10
C ILE A 222 2.53 -0.26 -12.59
N ASP A 223 3.73 0.23 -12.92
CA ASP A 223 4.16 0.48 -14.30
C ASP A 223 4.12 -0.80 -15.16
N SER A 224 4.46 -1.95 -14.56
CA SER A 224 4.49 -3.24 -15.26
C SER A 224 3.12 -3.86 -15.59
N LYS A 225 2.04 -3.47 -14.90
CA LYS A 225 0.80 -4.27 -14.87
C LYS A 225 -0.49 -3.51 -15.16
N ASP A 226 -0.54 -2.18 -15.08
CA ASP A 226 -1.82 -1.46 -15.11
C ASP A 226 -1.73 -0.11 -15.85
N SER A 227 -2.23 -0.06 -17.10
CA SER A 227 -2.35 1.18 -17.86
C SER A 227 -3.49 2.09 -17.39
N GLN A 228 -4.34 1.63 -16.46
CA GLN A 228 -5.46 2.43 -15.93
C GLN A 228 -5.12 3.22 -14.67
N ILE A 229 -4.09 2.81 -13.91
CA ILE A 229 -3.66 3.50 -12.69
C ILE A 229 -2.26 4.03 -12.94
N THR A 230 -2.23 5.17 -13.59
CA THR A 230 -1.02 5.95 -13.78
C THR A 230 -0.54 6.53 -12.45
N PRO A 231 0.79 6.62 -12.23
CA PRO A 231 1.37 7.34 -11.11
C PRO A 231 0.82 8.77 -10.92
N TRP A 232 0.37 9.42 -12.01
CA TRP A 232 -0.29 10.74 -11.94
C TRP A 232 -1.55 10.76 -11.07
N ARG A 233 -2.36 9.68 -11.06
CA ARG A 233 -3.55 9.62 -10.20
C ARG A 233 -3.18 9.55 -8.72
N LEU A 234 -2.05 8.93 -8.42
CA LEU A 234 -1.52 8.88 -7.06
C LEU A 234 -0.95 10.25 -6.64
N ALA A 235 -0.33 10.97 -7.58
CA ALA A 235 0.28 12.29 -7.38
C ALA A 235 -0.65 13.34 -6.78
N LYS A 236 -1.91 13.39 -7.23
CA LYS A 236 -2.90 14.41 -6.80
C LYS A 236 -3.18 14.40 -5.30
N HIS A 237 -2.87 13.29 -4.62
CA HIS A 237 -3.11 13.12 -3.20
C HIS A 237 -1.83 13.28 -2.35
N LEU A 238 -0.71 13.67 -2.97
CA LEU A 238 0.58 13.90 -2.32
C LEU A 238 0.87 15.39 -2.24
N GLY A 239 1.53 15.83 -1.18
CA GLY A 239 2.07 17.19 -1.06
C GLY A 239 3.57 17.21 -0.79
N GLY A 240 4.15 18.42 -0.77
CA GLY A 240 5.57 18.60 -0.44
C GLY A 240 5.98 18.05 0.93
N ALA A 241 5.07 18.05 1.91
CA ALA A 241 5.32 17.47 3.23
C ALA A 241 5.42 15.93 3.21
N ASP A 242 4.69 15.25 2.32
CA ASP A 242 4.81 13.80 2.13
C ASP A 242 6.17 13.45 1.53
N LEU A 243 6.59 14.20 0.51
CA LEU A 243 7.90 14.03 -0.11
C LEU A 243 9.03 14.31 0.88
N ALA A 244 8.92 15.36 1.69
CA ALA A 244 9.85 15.67 2.78
C ALA A 244 10.04 14.47 3.72
N ARG A 245 8.94 13.84 4.15
CA ARG A 245 8.99 12.65 5.00
C ARG A 245 9.71 11.48 4.34
N VAL A 246 9.48 11.24 3.05
CA VAL A 246 10.16 10.17 2.32
C VAL A 246 11.66 10.48 2.19
N MET A 247 12.01 11.71 1.80
CA MET A 247 13.40 12.14 1.61
C MET A 247 14.25 11.93 2.86
N VAL A 248 13.74 12.30 4.03
CA VAL A 248 14.45 12.13 5.32
C VAL A 248 14.67 10.65 5.66
N ARG A 249 13.75 9.75 5.25
CA ARG A 249 13.77 8.33 5.65
C ARG A 249 14.40 7.40 4.62
N SER A 250 14.37 7.76 3.34
CA SER A 250 14.90 6.98 2.22
C SER A 250 15.02 7.86 0.97
N THR A 251 16.24 8.26 0.63
CA THR A 251 16.52 9.04 -0.58
C THR A 251 16.19 8.26 -1.85
N GLU A 252 16.45 6.96 -1.88
CA GLU A 252 16.11 6.07 -3.01
C GLU A 252 14.61 6.03 -3.29
N ALA A 253 13.79 5.93 -2.24
CA ALA A 253 12.34 5.94 -2.38
C ALA A 253 11.83 7.30 -2.84
N ALA A 254 12.47 8.39 -2.40
CA ALA A 254 12.13 9.73 -2.84
C ALA A 254 12.47 9.95 -4.32
N MET A 255 13.65 9.51 -4.78
CA MET A 255 14.02 9.56 -6.20
C MET A 255 13.06 8.76 -7.07
N ALA A 256 12.76 7.52 -6.71
CA ALA A 256 11.80 6.70 -7.44
C ALA A 256 10.40 7.33 -7.47
N LEU A 257 10.01 8.00 -6.39
CA LEU A 257 8.75 8.74 -6.32
C LEU A 257 8.78 9.98 -7.21
N PHE A 258 9.87 10.75 -7.23
CA PHE A 258 10.02 11.88 -8.14
C PHE A 258 9.96 11.47 -9.62
N ASP A 259 10.67 10.40 -9.98
CA ASP A 259 10.63 9.85 -11.34
C ASP A 259 9.22 9.41 -11.72
N ALA A 260 8.53 8.69 -10.84
CA ALA A 260 7.16 8.24 -11.10
C ALA A 260 6.16 9.39 -11.18
N LEU A 261 6.38 10.48 -10.44
CA LEU A 261 5.49 11.65 -10.43
C LEU A 261 5.80 12.66 -11.53
N THR A 262 6.84 12.41 -12.32
CA THR A 262 7.29 13.26 -13.41
C THR A 262 7.04 12.59 -14.74
N ASP A 263 6.06 13.11 -15.49
CA ASP A 263 5.69 12.53 -16.78
C ASP A 263 5.65 13.61 -17.86
N GLN A 264 5.55 13.17 -19.11
CA GLN A 264 5.12 14.05 -20.18
C GLN A 264 3.68 14.48 -19.92
N PRO A 265 3.38 15.77 -20.05
CA PRO A 265 2.04 16.26 -19.81
C PRO A 265 1.07 15.69 -20.84
N GLU A 266 -0.13 15.30 -20.38
CA GLU A 266 -1.18 14.80 -21.26
C GLU A 266 -1.62 15.93 -22.21
N VAL A 267 -1.61 15.64 -23.52
CA VAL A 267 -2.01 16.58 -24.57
C VAL A 267 -3.30 16.07 -25.21
N GLU A 268 -4.36 16.87 -25.17
CA GLU A 268 -5.67 16.51 -25.74
C GLU A 268 -5.59 16.20 -27.26
N HIS A 269 -4.71 16.90 -28.00
CA HIS A 269 -4.54 16.73 -29.44
C HIS A 269 -3.07 16.67 -29.88
N PRO A 270 -2.44 15.48 -29.92
CA PRO A 270 -1.00 15.35 -30.20
C PRO A 270 -0.58 15.72 -31.64
N GLY A 271 -1.54 15.81 -32.58
CA GLY A 271 -1.28 16.20 -33.97
C GLY A 271 -1.07 17.71 -34.18
N TRP A 272 -1.57 18.53 -33.25
CA TRP A 272 -1.24 19.95 -33.15
C TRP A 272 -0.23 20.09 -32.02
N HIS A 273 0.78 20.93 -32.18
CA HIS A 273 1.95 20.88 -31.31
C HIS A 273 1.85 21.90 -30.17
N PRO A 274 1.32 21.57 -28.98
CA PRO A 274 1.26 22.52 -27.87
C PRO A 274 2.65 22.76 -27.28
N LEU A 275 3.42 21.71 -27.05
CA LEU A 275 4.72 21.80 -26.37
C LEU A 275 5.80 22.48 -27.23
N PRO A 276 6.75 23.23 -26.68
CA PRO A 276 7.94 23.59 -27.44
C PRO A 276 8.87 22.37 -27.57
N ARG A 277 9.17 21.92 -28.80
CA ARG A 277 10.22 20.91 -29.08
C ARG A 277 11.62 21.52 -29.18
N ARG A 278 11.68 22.79 -29.52
CA ARG A 278 12.91 23.56 -29.75
C ARG A 278 12.85 24.85 -28.97
N VAL A 279 13.85 25.05 -28.14
CA VAL A 279 13.94 26.18 -27.21
C VAL A 279 15.31 26.82 -27.35
N SER A 280 15.35 28.15 -27.31
CA SER A 280 16.59 28.88 -27.16
C SER A 280 16.71 29.34 -25.71
N PHE A 281 17.84 29.03 -25.09
CA PHE A 281 18.13 29.42 -23.71
C PHE A 281 18.72 30.84 -23.60
N ALA A 282 18.80 31.57 -24.71
CA ALA A 282 19.34 32.92 -24.75
C ALA A 282 18.29 33.97 -24.41
N THR A 283 18.59 34.80 -23.43
CA THR A 283 17.69 35.86 -22.96
C THR A 283 18.11 37.22 -23.50
N SER A 284 17.16 38.00 -24.01
CA SER A 284 17.37 39.40 -24.41
C SER A 284 17.31 40.40 -23.25
N ASP A 285 16.99 39.94 -22.04
CA ASP A 285 16.88 40.77 -20.84
C ASP A 285 18.25 41.01 -20.18
N TRP A 286 18.62 42.29 -20.05
CA TRP A 286 19.85 42.73 -19.41
C TRP A 286 20.01 42.23 -17.97
N HIS A 287 18.91 42.08 -17.22
CA HIS A 287 18.96 41.52 -15.87
C HIS A 287 19.39 40.04 -15.88
N ILE A 288 18.96 39.30 -16.89
CA ILE A 288 19.29 37.89 -17.04
C ILE A 288 20.71 37.74 -17.60
N PHE A 289 21.17 38.66 -18.46
CA PHE A 289 22.57 38.78 -18.88
C PHE A 289 23.53 38.97 -17.68
N LEU A 290 23.23 39.92 -16.79
CA LEU A 290 23.99 40.13 -15.54
C LEU A 290 24.01 38.86 -14.67
N ARG A 291 22.87 38.17 -14.55
CA ARG A 291 22.79 36.87 -13.87
C ARG A 291 23.70 35.83 -14.52
N HIS A 292 23.72 35.72 -15.85
CA HIS A 292 24.57 34.79 -16.59
C HIS A 292 26.08 35.12 -16.50
N LEU A 293 26.43 36.36 -16.17
CA LEU A 293 27.82 36.73 -15.92
C LEU A 293 28.35 36.12 -14.61
N VAL A 294 27.47 35.93 -13.63
CA VAL A 294 27.78 35.40 -12.29
C VAL A 294 27.36 33.93 -12.14
N ASN A 295 26.64 33.37 -13.12
CA ASN A 295 26.07 32.02 -13.11
C ASN A 295 26.44 31.25 -14.38
N PRO A 296 26.88 29.98 -14.31
CA PRO A 296 27.17 29.16 -15.48
C PRO A 296 25.98 29.07 -16.47
N ARG A 297 26.29 28.86 -17.77
CA ARG A 297 25.27 28.61 -18.80
C ARG A 297 24.46 27.35 -18.43
N LYS A 298 23.16 27.42 -18.66
CA LYS A 298 22.20 26.42 -18.18
C LYS A 298 22.05 25.31 -19.22
N ASP A 299 22.36 24.08 -18.83
CA ASP A 299 21.98 22.87 -19.59
C ASP A 299 20.61 22.34 -19.14
N MET A 300 20.09 22.83 -18.01
CA MET A 300 18.79 22.49 -17.46
C MET A 300 17.99 23.76 -17.11
N LEU A 301 16.77 23.87 -17.64
CA LEU A 301 15.78 24.85 -17.20
C LEU A 301 14.74 24.16 -16.31
N ALA A 302 14.80 24.45 -15.02
CA ALA A 302 13.67 24.24 -14.14
C ALA A 302 12.84 25.52 -14.09
N HIS A 303 11.55 25.38 -14.38
CA HIS A 303 10.59 26.45 -14.33
C HIS A 303 9.45 26.04 -13.40
N TYR A 304 9.04 26.94 -12.51
CA TYR A 304 7.93 26.72 -11.59
C TYR A 304 6.87 27.77 -11.89
N VAL A 305 5.72 27.31 -12.37
CA VAL A 305 4.57 28.14 -12.76
C VAL A 305 3.36 27.56 -12.07
N GLU A 306 2.52 28.44 -11.55
CA GLU A 306 1.20 28.06 -11.08
C GLU A 306 0.28 27.83 -12.28
N GLU A 307 -0.13 26.58 -12.50
CA GLU A 307 -1.04 26.22 -13.59
C GLU A 307 -2.02 25.16 -13.08
N THR A 308 -3.32 25.39 -13.31
CA THR A 308 -4.41 24.54 -12.79
C THR A 308 -4.73 23.36 -13.72
N SER A 309 -4.47 23.51 -15.02
CA SER A 309 -4.62 22.45 -16.03
C SER A 309 -3.71 22.70 -17.22
N TRP A 310 -3.09 21.63 -17.70
CA TRP A 310 -2.19 21.64 -18.85
C TRP A 310 -2.96 21.43 -20.15
N ASN A 311 -3.89 22.33 -20.46
CA ASN A 311 -4.82 22.16 -21.59
C ASN A 311 -4.49 23.16 -22.70
N TYR A 312 -4.28 22.65 -23.91
CA TYR A 312 -4.15 23.47 -25.12
C TYR A 312 -5.54 23.75 -25.70
N ASN A 313 -5.92 25.02 -25.81
CA ASN A 313 -7.21 25.39 -26.39
C ASN A 313 -7.16 25.28 -27.93
N VAL A 314 -7.80 24.24 -28.46
CA VAL A 314 -7.86 23.96 -29.90
C VAL A 314 -8.67 25.01 -30.66
N GLU A 315 -9.66 25.62 -30.02
CA GLU A 315 -10.56 26.58 -30.66
C GLU A 315 -9.89 27.95 -30.83
N SER A 316 -9.12 28.41 -29.84
CA SER A 316 -8.41 29.69 -29.91
C SER A 316 -7.00 29.59 -30.49
N PHE A 317 -6.43 28.38 -30.60
CA PHE A 317 -5.02 28.14 -30.93
C PHE A 317 -4.05 28.88 -29.98
N GLU A 318 -4.50 29.21 -28.77
CA GLU A 318 -3.70 29.90 -27.78
C GLU A 318 -2.93 28.90 -26.93
N LYS A 319 -1.62 29.12 -26.86
CA LYS A 319 -0.68 28.38 -26.02
C LYS A 319 -0.64 28.97 -24.61
N SER A 320 -0.23 28.20 -23.60
CA SER A 320 -0.03 28.71 -22.25
C SER A 320 1.00 29.84 -22.23
N ALA A 321 0.80 30.83 -21.35
CA ALA A 321 1.60 32.06 -21.29
C ALA A 321 3.10 31.78 -21.11
N TRP A 322 3.44 30.75 -20.33
CA TRP A 322 4.83 30.35 -20.08
C TRP A 322 5.55 29.85 -21.34
N HIS A 323 4.85 29.49 -22.43
CA HIS A 323 5.51 29.09 -23.69
C HIS A 323 6.31 30.24 -24.31
N GLU A 324 5.99 31.50 -23.99
CA GLU A 324 6.79 32.65 -24.42
C GLU A 324 8.14 32.72 -23.69
N ASP A 325 8.22 32.22 -22.45
CA ASP A 325 9.47 32.26 -21.67
C ASP A 325 10.59 31.40 -22.28
N PHE A 326 10.22 30.48 -23.18
CA PHE A 326 11.13 29.58 -23.89
C PHE A 326 11.43 30.03 -25.34
N LYS A 327 10.84 31.14 -25.80
CA LYS A 327 11.13 31.71 -27.12
C LYS A 327 12.14 32.83 -26.97
N SER A 328 13.34 32.63 -27.52
CA SER A 328 14.28 33.75 -27.67
C SER A 328 13.86 34.62 -28.87
N PRO A 329 13.84 35.96 -28.72
CA PRO A 329 13.61 36.87 -29.82
C PRO A 329 14.87 37.14 -30.67
N THR A 330 16.06 36.69 -30.25
CA THR A 330 17.33 36.99 -30.92
C THR A 330 17.74 35.93 -31.93
N ALA A 331 17.94 36.36 -33.18
CA ALA A 331 18.46 35.51 -34.25
C ALA A 331 19.96 35.24 -34.03
N GLY A 332 20.33 33.95 -33.88
CA GLY A 332 21.74 33.51 -33.86
C GLY A 332 22.16 32.59 -32.70
N ASP A 333 21.29 32.38 -31.71
CA ASP A 333 21.61 31.55 -30.54
C ASP A 333 21.37 30.05 -30.79
N PRO A 334 22.10 29.15 -30.09
CA PRO A 334 21.92 27.71 -30.26
C PRO A 334 20.51 27.30 -29.83
N VAL A 335 19.76 26.74 -30.77
CA VAL A 335 18.46 26.13 -30.52
C VAL A 335 18.70 24.69 -30.10
N HIS A 336 18.15 24.32 -28.94
CA HIS A 336 18.26 22.96 -28.40
C HIS A 336 16.95 22.21 -28.60
N ASP A 337 17.05 20.94 -28.97
CA ASP A 337 15.92 20.02 -28.91
C ASP A 337 15.67 19.67 -27.42
N VAL A 338 14.46 19.91 -26.94
CA VAL A 338 14.10 19.76 -25.52
C VAL A 338 12.93 18.81 -25.34
N THR A 339 12.92 18.14 -24.19
CA THR A 339 11.76 17.36 -23.73
C THR A 339 11.19 18.03 -22.49
N VAL A 340 9.91 18.41 -22.55
CA VAL A 340 9.22 18.98 -21.40
C VAL A 340 8.63 17.86 -20.56
N ARG A 341 8.90 17.90 -19.26
CA ARG A 341 8.33 16.99 -18.26
C ARG A 341 7.76 17.81 -17.11
N VAL A 342 6.68 17.34 -16.51
CA VAL A 342 5.97 18.04 -15.44
C VAL A 342 5.93 17.14 -14.21
N CYS A 343 6.38 17.69 -13.07
CA CYS A 343 6.18 17.05 -11.78
C CYS A 343 4.76 17.37 -11.29
N CYS A 344 3.90 16.35 -11.21
CA CYS A 344 2.46 16.51 -10.95
C CYS A 344 2.10 16.76 -9.46
N VAL A 345 3.09 17.08 -8.61
CA VAL A 345 2.88 17.30 -7.18
C VAL A 345 2.46 18.74 -6.94
N PRO A 346 1.27 18.98 -6.37
CA PRO A 346 0.82 20.33 -6.06
C PRO A 346 1.69 20.94 -4.95
N ASN A 347 1.98 22.25 -5.10
CA ASN A 347 2.68 23.04 -4.09
C ASN A 347 3.99 22.40 -3.63
N LEU A 348 4.84 22.00 -4.57
CA LEU A 348 6.12 21.35 -4.27
C LEU A 348 7.06 22.27 -3.47
N LEU A 349 7.08 23.57 -3.80
CA LEU A 349 7.96 24.56 -3.18
C LEU A 349 7.42 25.04 -1.83
N VAL A 350 7.44 24.16 -0.82
CA VAL A 350 7.05 24.46 0.57
C VAL A 350 8.24 24.34 1.51
N ALA A 351 8.21 25.04 2.64
CA ALA A 351 9.31 25.05 3.60
C ALA A 351 9.67 23.63 4.07
N GLU A 352 8.66 22.79 4.30
CA GLU A 352 8.82 21.39 4.72
C GLU A 352 9.63 20.58 3.73
N PHE A 353 9.47 20.83 2.42
CA PHE A 353 10.22 20.17 1.36
C PHE A 353 11.72 20.47 1.48
N PHE A 354 12.08 21.75 1.66
CA PHE A 354 13.47 22.18 1.81
C PHE A 354 14.08 21.74 3.15
N VAL A 355 13.29 21.75 4.23
CA VAL A 355 13.71 21.21 5.53
C VAL A 355 13.98 19.72 5.42
N GLY A 356 13.09 18.95 4.79
CA GLY A 356 13.28 17.51 4.59
C GLY A 356 14.51 17.18 3.74
N MET A 357 14.78 17.99 2.72
CA MET A 357 16.00 17.89 1.93
C MET A 357 17.27 18.22 2.73
N ALA A 358 17.26 19.26 3.55
CA ALA A 358 18.40 19.60 4.41
C ALA A 358 18.66 18.54 5.49
N GLN A 359 17.64 17.78 5.87
CA GLN A 359 17.70 16.69 6.84
C GLN A 359 17.93 15.31 6.20
N ALA A 360 17.96 15.21 4.86
CA ALA A 360 18.30 13.97 4.18
C ALA A 360 19.77 13.63 4.49
N ASP A 361 19.97 12.53 5.21
CA ASP A 361 21.20 12.19 5.94
C ASP A 361 22.48 12.22 5.08
N SER A 362 23.57 12.72 5.67
CA SER A 362 24.82 13.09 4.97
C SER A 362 25.70 11.92 4.51
N ASP A 363 25.32 10.67 4.83
CA ASP A 363 26.22 9.51 4.69
C ASP A 363 26.00 8.65 3.44
N SER A 364 24.92 8.83 2.65
CA SER A 364 24.68 7.91 1.51
C SER A 364 24.08 8.43 0.20
N SER A 365 23.81 9.72 -0.02
CA SER A 365 23.70 10.23 -1.40
C SER A 365 23.47 11.74 -1.51
N LEU A 366 24.52 12.50 -1.83
CA LEU A 366 24.37 13.79 -2.53
C LEU A 366 23.64 13.64 -3.88
N ALA A 367 23.46 12.41 -4.38
CA ALA A 367 22.72 12.11 -5.61
C ALA A 367 21.28 12.64 -5.62
N ILE A 368 20.65 12.85 -4.46
CA ILE A 368 19.32 13.48 -4.41
C ILE A 368 19.37 14.93 -4.93
N PHE A 369 20.49 15.64 -4.74
CA PHE A 369 20.68 17.01 -5.25
C PHE A 369 20.94 17.03 -6.75
N ASP A 370 21.47 15.94 -7.32
CA ASP A 370 21.62 15.77 -8.77
C ASP A 370 20.27 15.51 -9.45
N HIS A 371 19.24 15.13 -8.69
CA HIS A 371 17.91 14.91 -9.23
C HIS A 371 17.32 16.21 -9.80
N ASN A 372 16.89 16.16 -11.07
CA ASN A 372 16.36 17.29 -11.83
C ASN A 372 15.37 18.17 -11.05
N ILE A 373 14.38 17.55 -10.39
CA ILE A 373 13.35 18.28 -9.63
C ILE A 373 13.96 19.04 -8.45
N VAL A 374 14.91 18.42 -7.74
CA VAL A 374 15.52 18.96 -6.53
C VAL A 374 16.47 20.09 -6.88
N SER A 375 17.39 19.85 -7.81
CA SER A 375 18.28 20.86 -8.38
C SER A 375 17.49 22.05 -8.93
N GLY A 376 16.42 21.75 -9.68
CA GLY A 376 15.52 22.74 -10.23
C GLY A 376 14.79 23.59 -9.19
N SER A 377 14.33 22.96 -8.12
CA SER A 377 13.64 23.62 -7.01
C SER A 377 14.57 24.54 -6.22
N ILE A 378 15.79 24.08 -5.91
CA ILE A 378 16.84 24.89 -5.26
C ILE A 378 17.18 26.08 -6.14
N PHE A 379 17.45 25.82 -7.42
CA PHE A 379 17.82 26.86 -8.37
C PHE A 379 16.74 27.94 -8.50
N PHE A 380 15.48 27.54 -8.57
CA PHE A 380 14.36 28.45 -8.63
C PHE A 380 14.27 29.33 -7.37
N VAL A 381 14.26 28.73 -6.18
CA VAL A 381 14.14 29.47 -4.90
C VAL A 381 15.32 30.39 -4.65
N TRP A 382 16.54 29.94 -4.95
CA TRP A 382 17.74 30.77 -4.79
C TRP A 382 17.68 32.04 -5.62
N TRP A 383 17.40 31.90 -6.93
CA TRP A 383 17.47 33.01 -7.86
C TRP A 383 16.23 33.90 -7.89
N ASN A 384 15.05 33.36 -7.62
CA ASN A 384 13.81 34.15 -7.59
C ASN A 384 13.45 34.66 -6.20
N GLY A 385 14.05 34.10 -5.14
CA GLY A 385 13.83 34.50 -3.75
C GLY A 385 15.08 35.05 -3.09
N ALA A 386 15.95 34.17 -2.61
CA ALA A 386 17.04 34.48 -1.66
C ALA A 386 17.96 35.62 -2.15
N TRP A 387 18.45 35.54 -3.39
CA TRP A 387 19.32 36.56 -3.97
C TRP A 387 18.70 37.96 -3.96
N ARG A 388 17.39 38.07 -4.23
CA ARG A 388 16.70 39.38 -4.23
C ARG A 388 16.65 39.98 -2.83
N VAL A 389 16.42 39.15 -1.82
CA VAL A 389 16.42 39.58 -0.41
C VAL A 389 17.81 39.99 0.03
N ASP A 390 18.85 39.21 -0.32
CA ASP A 390 20.23 39.54 0.04
C ASP A 390 20.72 40.82 -0.63
N VAL A 391 20.37 41.04 -1.91
CA VAL A 391 20.65 42.31 -2.59
C VAL A 391 19.89 43.47 -1.95
N LEU A 392 18.61 43.29 -1.60
CA LEU A 392 17.84 44.32 -0.89
C LEU A 392 18.44 44.62 0.49
N HIS A 393 18.87 43.61 1.24
CA HIS A 393 19.54 43.77 2.53
C HIS A 393 20.89 44.46 2.38
N ALA A 394 21.69 44.10 1.38
CA ALA A 394 22.97 44.75 1.10
C ALA A 394 22.78 46.23 0.73
N VAL A 395 21.79 46.54 -0.12
CA VAL A 395 21.45 47.93 -0.48
C VAL A 395 20.94 48.70 0.74
N ALA A 396 20.06 48.10 1.57
CA ALA A 396 19.52 48.72 2.78
C ALA A 396 20.55 48.86 3.91
N GLY A 397 21.59 48.03 3.96
CA GLY A 397 22.69 48.15 4.91
C GLY A 397 23.79 49.13 4.48
N VAL A 398 23.82 49.49 3.19
CA VAL A 398 24.68 50.56 2.64
C VAL A 398 24.01 51.94 2.74
N TRP A 399 22.67 51.98 2.78
CA TRP A 399 21.86 53.18 3.03
C TRP A 399 21.78 53.48 4.53
#